data_AF-A0A091RIY1-F1
#
_entry.id   AF-A0A091RIY1-F1
#
_cell.length_a   1.000
_cell.length_b   1.000
_cell.length_c   1.000
_cell.angle_alpha   90.00
_cell.angle_beta   90.00
_cell.angle_gamma   90.00
#
_symmetry.space_group_name_H-M   'P 1'
#
loop_
_entity.id
_entity.type
_entity.pdbx_description
1 polymer ?
#
loop_
_entity_poly.entity_id
_entity_poly.type
_entity_poly.pdbx_seq_one_letter_code
_entity_poly.pdbx_strand_id
1 'polypeptide(L)'
;QNLRIETPDNIDDVNCVSTIFKGIEELKAIPAMGEFSVFFQKFERLKQMLTPSLPKKGECDTERKSATIFIENLMTFIRKTTK
;
A
#
# COMPACT_ATOMS: atom_id res chain seq x y z
N GLN A 1 17.09 -3.68 -10.54
CA GLN A 1 16.50 -2.32 -10.56
C GLN A 1 16.12 -1.96 -9.13
N ASN A 2 16.63 -0.85 -8.59
CA ASN A 2 16.30 -0.36 -7.25
C ASN A 2 14.97 0.42 -7.30
N LEU A 3 13.86 -0.28 -7.54
CA LEU A 3 12.53 0.32 -7.47
C LEU A 3 12.23 0.57 -6.00
N ARG A 4 12.32 1.84 -5.61
CA ARG A 4 11.98 2.30 -4.27
C ARG A 4 10.56 2.83 -4.30
N ILE A 5 9.77 2.37 -3.34
CA ILE A 5 8.34 2.65 -3.22
C ILE A 5 8.12 3.64 -2.09
N GLU A 6 7.27 4.64 -2.30
CA GLU A 6 6.83 5.53 -1.22
C GLU A 6 6.08 4.72 -0.16
N THR A 7 6.67 4.63 1.03
CA THR A 7 6.14 3.85 2.15
C THR A 7 5.92 4.78 3.33
N PRO A 8 4.74 4.80 3.96
CA PRO A 8 4.54 5.62 5.14
C PRO A 8 5.45 5.14 6.29
N ASP A 9 5.96 6.10 7.07
CA ASP A 9 6.85 5.81 8.20
C ASP A 9 6.12 5.01 9.28
N ASN A 10 4.82 5.29 9.46
CA ASN A 10 3.93 4.51 10.31
C ASN A 10 2.80 3.89 9.47
N ILE A 11 2.91 2.59 9.19
CA ILE A 11 1.88 1.89 8.42
C ILE A 11 0.62 1.55 9.23
N ASP A 12 0.68 1.68 10.56
CA ASP A 12 -0.47 1.44 11.44
C ASP A 12 -1.38 2.66 11.57
N ASP A 13 -0.93 3.82 11.11
CA ASP A 13 -1.74 5.02 11.14
C ASP A 13 -2.79 4.97 10.03
N VAL A 14 -4.06 4.88 10.44
CA VAL A 14 -5.24 4.86 9.55
C VAL A 14 -5.35 6.11 8.68
N ASN A 15 -4.68 7.20 9.05
CA ASN A 15 -4.60 8.40 8.22
C ASN A 15 -3.65 8.20 7.01
N CYS A 16 -2.75 7.23 7.07
CA CYS A 16 -1.75 6.95 6.03
C CYS A 16 -2.19 5.97 4.95
N VAL A 17 -3.42 5.46 5.03
CA VAL A 17 -3.93 4.46 4.07
C VAL A 17 -3.90 4.98 2.63
N SER A 18 -4.12 6.27 2.42
CA SER A 18 -4.01 6.88 1.09
C SER A 18 -2.59 6.76 0.49
N THR A 19 -1.55 6.87 1.33
CA THR A 19 -0.15 6.67 0.94
C THR A 19 0.14 5.19 0.65
N ILE A 20 -0.40 4.27 1.45
CA ILE A 20 -0.29 2.83 1.18
C ILE A 20 -0.86 2.48 -0.21
N PHE A 21 -2.00 3.08 -0.58
CA PHE A 21 -2.60 2.86 -1.89
C PHE A 21 -1.73 3.37 -3.03
N LYS A 22 -1.06 4.53 -2.86
CA LYS A 22 -0.09 5.01 -3.85
C LYS A 22 1.08 4.04 -4.03
N GLY A 23 1.68 3.57 -2.93
CA GLY A 23 2.78 2.62 -2.99
C GLY A 23 2.42 1.30 -3.68
N ILE A 24 1.14 0.88 -3.61
CA ILE A 24 0.65 -0.31 -4.32
C ILE A 24 0.54 -0.08 -5.83
N GLU A 25 0.16 1.12 -6.28
CA GLU A 25 0.19 1.45 -7.71
C GLU A 25 1.63 1.41 -8.25
N GLU A 26 2.58 1.93 -7.47
CA GLU A 26 4.01 1.85 -7.80
C GLU A 26 4.49 0.39 -7.86
N LEU A 27 4.08 -0.44 -6.90
CA LEU A 27 4.38 -1.87 -6.87
C LEU A 27 3.80 -2.59 -8.10
N LYS A 28 2.56 -2.28 -8.49
CA LYS A 28 1.87 -2.86 -9.65
C LYS A 28 2.55 -2.51 -10.98
N ALA A 29 3.20 -1.35 -11.06
CA ALA A 29 3.94 -0.94 -12.24
C ALA A 29 5.24 -1.75 -12.48
N ILE A 30 5.68 -2.55 -11.50
CA ILE A 30 6.85 -3.42 -11.63
C ILE A 30 6.48 -4.63 -12.51
N PRO A 31 7.20 -4.93 -13.61
CA PRO A 31 6.84 -6.02 -14.53
C PRO A 31 6.71 -7.39 -13.84
N ALA A 32 7.62 -7.70 -12.91
CA ALA A 32 7.60 -8.94 -12.12
C ALA A 32 6.41 -9.05 -11.17
N MET A 33 5.68 -7.97 -10.90
CA MET A 33 4.48 -8.01 -10.05
C MET A 33 3.23 -8.41 -10.84
N GLY A 34 3.30 -8.54 -12.17
CA GLY A 34 2.16 -8.92 -13.02
C GLY A 34 1.58 -10.31 -12.68
N GLU A 35 2.40 -11.23 -12.19
CA GLU A 35 2.01 -12.56 -11.71
C GLU A 35 1.05 -12.50 -10.49
N PHE A 36 1.02 -11.38 -9.77
CA PHE A 36 0.11 -11.14 -8.63
C PHE A 36 -1.16 -10.37 -9.02
N SER A 37 -1.55 -10.36 -10.29
CA SER A 37 -2.74 -9.66 -10.80
C SER A 37 -4.02 -9.90 -9.98
N VAL A 38 -4.26 -11.14 -9.53
CA VAL A 38 -5.42 -11.50 -8.69
C VAL A 38 -5.38 -10.79 -7.33
N PHE A 39 -4.19 -10.64 -6.73
CA PHE A 39 -4.03 -9.87 -5.50
C PHE A 39 -4.40 -8.40 -5.73
N PHE A 40 -3.87 -7.77 -6.78
CA PHE A 40 -4.19 -6.37 -7.09
C PHE A 40 -5.67 -6.14 -7.39
N GLN A 41 -6.35 -7.10 -8.03
CA GLN A 41 -7.81 -7.02 -8.24
C GLN A 41 -8.59 -7.05 -6.92
N LYS A 42 -8.21 -7.93 -5.98
CA LYS A 42 -8.82 -7.97 -4.65
C LYS A 42 -8.51 -6.70 -3.85
N PHE A 43 -7.28 -6.21 -3.98
CA PHE A 43 -6.86 -4.98 -3.33
C PHE A 43 -7.65 -3.77 -3.83
N GLU A 44 -7.96 -3.67 -5.12
CA GLU A 44 -8.79 -2.59 -5.64
C GLU A 44 -10.21 -2.59 -5.05
N ARG A 45 -10.79 -3.77 -4.83
CA ARG A 45 -12.07 -3.86 -4.10
C ARG A 45 -11.95 -3.34 -2.67
N LEU A 46 -10.86 -3.68 -1.98
CA LEU A 46 -10.58 -3.18 -0.64
C LEU A 46 -10.42 -1.66 -0.63
N LYS A 47 -9.66 -1.10 -1.58
CA LYS A 47 -9.49 0.33 -1.78
C LYS A 47 -10.83 1.03 -1.99
N GLN A 48 -11.71 0.50 -2.83
CA GLN A 48 -13.07 1.05 -3.03
C GLN A 48 -13.93 1.02 -1.77
N MET A 49 -13.83 -0.05 -0.96
CA MET A 49 -14.56 -0.14 0.32
C MET A 49 -14.04 0.86 1.36
N LEU A 50 -12.72 1.07 1.42
CA LEU A 50 -12.10 1.93 2.42
C LEU A 50 -12.14 3.42 2.04
N THR A 51 -12.00 3.77 0.76
CA THR A 51 -11.93 5.16 0.26
C THR A 51 -12.99 6.11 0.85
N PRO A 52 -14.28 5.74 0.98
CA PRO A 52 -15.30 6.60 1.58
C PRO A 52 -15.07 6.94 3.06
N SER A 53 -14.37 6.07 3.79
CA SER A 53 -14.05 6.23 5.22
C SER A 53 -12.68 6.87 5.46
N LEU A 54 -11.87 7.04 4.41
CA LEU A 54 -10.54 7.61 4.56
C LEU A 54 -10.58 9.12 4.70
N PRO A 55 -9.78 9.70 5.61
CA PRO A 55 -9.61 11.14 5.66
C PRO A 55 -9.11 11.64 4.30
N LYS A 56 -9.67 12.76 3.83
CA LYS A 56 -9.50 13.28 2.46
C LYS A 56 -8.04 13.52 2.03
N LYS A 57 -7.10 13.52 2.98
CA LYS A 57 -5.65 13.44 2.81
C LYS A 57 -5.04 13.45 4.21
N GLY A 58 -4.50 12.33 4.67
CA GLY A 58 -3.46 12.38 5.69
C GLY A 58 -2.14 12.58 4.94
N GLU A 59 -1.49 13.73 5.08
CA GLU A 59 -0.08 13.83 4.74
C GLU A 59 0.68 13.06 5.81
N CYS A 60 1.08 11.85 5.45
CA CYS A 60 1.97 11.06 6.29
C CYS A 60 3.39 11.22 5.81
N ASP A 61 4.30 11.29 6.77
CA ASP A 61 5.71 11.18 6.49
C ASP A 61 6.00 9.84 5.81
N THR A 62 6.90 9.90 4.84
CA THR A 62 7.08 8.90 3.81
C THR A 62 8.57 8.69 3.59
N GLU A 63 8.97 7.43 3.57
CA GLU A 63 10.32 7.02 3.24
C GLU A 63 10.32 6.13 1.98
N ARG A 64 11.32 6.33 1.12
CA ARG A 64 11.54 5.51 -0.07
C ARG A 64 12.18 4.18 0.29
N LYS A 65 11.38 3.14 0.48
CA LYS A 65 11.83 1.79 0.86
C LYS A 65 11.91 0.85 -0.34
N SER A 66 12.62 -0.26 -0.21
CA SER A 66 12.63 -1.29 -1.25
C SER A 66 11.25 -1.94 -1.38
N ALA A 67 10.94 -2.48 -2.57
CA ALA A 67 9.68 -3.18 -2.79
C ALA A 67 9.42 -4.32 -1.79
N THR A 68 10.47 -5.05 -1.39
CA THR A 68 10.37 -6.11 -0.37
C THR A 68 9.89 -5.56 0.98
N ILE A 69 10.52 -4.49 1.46
CA ILE A 69 10.15 -3.86 2.74
C ILE A 69 8.72 -3.30 2.67
N PHE A 70 8.36 -2.71 1.53
CA PHE A 70 6.99 -2.25 1.32
C PHE A 70 5.96 -3.38 1.43
N ILE A 71 6.22 -4.54 0.79
CA ILE A 71 5.33 -5.70 0.83
C ILE A 71 5.20 -6.26 2.25
N GLU A 72 6.30 -6.37 3.00
CA GLU A 72 6.29 -6.83 4.40
C GLU A 72 5.41 -5.95 5.27
N ASN A 73 5.55 -4.63 5.13
CA ASN A 73 4.72 -3.67 5.84
C ASN A 73 3.26 -3.81 5.41
N LEU A 74 2.97 -3.89 4.11
CA LEU A 74 1.62 -4.04 3.58
C LEU A 74 0.92 -5.30 4.12
N MET A 75 1.62 -6.43 4.17
CA MET A 75 1.09 -7.67 4.76
C MET A 75 0.75 -7.51 6.24
N THR A 76 1.57 -6.76 6.97
CA THR A 76 1.33 -6.45 8.39
C THR A 76 0.09 -5.57 8.57
N PHE A 77 -0.06 -4.53 7.73
CA PHE A 77 -1.24 -3.68 7.71
C PHE A 77 -2.50 -4.52 7.45
N ILE A 78 -2.52 -5.30 6.36
CA ILE A 78 -3.67 -6.14 6.01
C ILE A 78 -4.06 -7.06 7.18
N ARG A 79 -3.10 -7.76 7.78
CA ARG A 79 -3.36 -8.66 8.93
C ARG A 79 -3.99 -7.96 10.13
N LYS A 80 -3.62 -6.70 10.39
CA LYS A 80 -4.21 -5.92 11.49
C LYS A 80 -5.63 -5.47 11.16
N THR A 81 -5.86 -5.08 9.92
CA THR A 81 -7.16 -4.58 9.45
C THR A 81 -8.18 -5.71 9.21
N THR A 82 -7.72 -6.94 8.96
CA THR A 82 -8.58 -8.13 8.76
C THR A 82 -8.72 -9.01 10.01
N LYS A 83 -8.36 -8.50 11.20
CA LYS A 83 -8.63 -9.19 12.47
C LYS A 83 -10.07 -8.99 12.94
#